data_AF-A0A564YY60-F1
#
_entry.id   AF-A0A564YY60-F1
#
_cell.length_a   1.000
_cell.length_b   1.000
_cell.length_c   1.000
_cell.angle_alpha   90.00
_cell.angle_beta   90.00
_cell.angle_gamma   90.00
#
_symmetry.space_group_name_H-M   'P 1'
#
loop_
_entity.id
_entity.type
_entity.pdbx_description
1 polymer ?
#
loop_
_entity_poly.entity_id
_entity_poly.type
_entity_poly.pdbx_seq_one_letter_code
_entity_poly.pdbx_strand_id
1 'polypeptide(L)' 'RILFSQTQVYELEKRFNQQRYLSAPDREQLALQLKMSSQQVKIWFQNRRYKLKRQLQEKGLDASMIQPYLT' A
#
# COMPACT_ATOMS: atom_id res chain seq x y z
N ARG A 1 -0.70 -13.81 -12.54
CA ARG A 1 -0.23 -12.57 -11.86
C ARG A 1 -0.85 -11.39 -12.58
N ILE A 2 -1.62 -10.55 -11.90
CA ILE A 2 -2.17 -9.32 -12.50
C ILE A 2 -1.13 -8.20 -12.27
N LEU A 3 -0.83 -7.43 -13.31
CA LEU A 3 0.06 -6.27 -13.25
C LEU A 3 -0.78 -5.00 -13.35
N PHE A 4 -0.56 -4.06 -12.42
CA PHE A 4 -1.18 -2.74 -12.46
C PHE A 4 -0.49 -1.86 -13.51
N SER A 5 -1.24 -0.94 -14.11
CA SER A 5 -0.65 0.05 -15.03
C SER A 5 0.28 1.00 -14.28
N GLN A 6 1.19 1.65 -15.01
CA GLN A 6 2.11 2.63 -14.41
C GLN A 6 1.37 3.75 -13.68
N THR A 7 0.23 4.21 -14.23
CA THR A 7 -0.63 5.22 -13.60
C THR A 7 -1.26 4.71 -12.31
N GLN A 8 -1.76 3.47 -12.29
CA GLN A 8 -2.31 2.88 -11.06
C GLN A 8 -1.23 2.74 -9.98
N VAL A 9 -0.03 2.28 -10.34
CA VAL A 9 1.10 2.19 -9.40
C VAL A 9 1.49 3.56 -8.86
N TYR A 10 1.54 4.58 -9.72
CA TYR A 10 1.87 5.94 -9.33
C TYR A 10 0.89 6.50 -8.29
N GLU A 11 -0.42 6.41 -8.54
CA GLU A 11 -1.43 6.92 -7.59
C GLU A 11 -1.45 6.10 -6.28
N LEU A 12 -1.20 4.79 -6.34
CA LEU A 12 -1.05 3.94 -5.14
C LEU A 12 0.15 4.38 -4.28
N GLU A 13 1.33 4.61 -4.89
CA GLU A 13 2.52 5.12 -4.17
C GLU A 13 2.28 6.53 -3.61
N LYS A 14 1.66 7.40 -4.40
CA LYS A 14 1.31 8.76 -3.97
C LYS A 14 0.40 8.73 -2.74
N ARG A 15 -0.66 7.93 -2.76
CA ARG A 15 -1.56 7.78 -1.60
C ARG A 15 -0.85 7.12 -0.42
N PHE A 16 0.01 6.12 -0.65
CA PHE A 16 0.77 5.46 0.41
C PHE A 16 1.73 6.41 1.14
N ASN A 17 2.38 7.32 0.40
CA ASN A 17 3.27 8.33 0.97
C ASN A 17 2.51 9.32 1.87
N GLN A 18 1.26 9.61 1.53
CA GLN A 18 0.36 10.42 2.36
C GLN A 18 -0.16 9.64 3.58
N GLN A 19 -0.56 8.39 3.38
CA GLN A 19 -1.25 7.57 4.38
C GLN A 19 -0.85 6.09 4.21
N ARG A 20 -0.04 5.56 5.14
CA ARG A 20 0.48 4.18 5.09
C ARG A 20 -0.55 3.10 5.44
N TYR A 21 -1.68 3.49 6.04
CA TYR A 21 -2.77 2.61 6.45
C TYR A 21 -4.10 3.24 6.06
N LEU A 22 -4.83 2.59 5.16
CA LEU A 22 -6.15 3.05 4.74
C LEU A 22 -7.24 2.52 5.67
N SER A 23 -8.23 3.36 5.95
CA SER A 23 -9.51 2.91 6.49
C SER A 23 -10.33 2.18 5.42
N ALA A 24 -11.38 1.46 5.80
CA ALA A 24 -12.30 0.82 4.85
C ALA A 24 -12.89 1.82 3.81
N PRO A 25 -13.42 3.00 4.19
CA PRO A 25 -13.96 3.95 3.22
C PRO A 25 -12.87 4.54 2.32
N ASP A 26 -11.69 4.90 2.86
CA ASP A 26 -10.59 5.41 2.02
C ASP A 26 -10.16 4.40 0.95
N ARG A 27 -10.14 3.13 1.34
CA ARG A 27 -9.80 2.02 0.46
C ARG A 27 -10.82 1.84 -0.65
N GLU A 28 -12.11 1.94 -0.34
CA GLU A 28 -13.18 1.86 -1.35
C GLU A 28 -13.12 3.04 -2.33
N GLN A 29 -12.91 4.26 -1.83
CA GLN A 29 -12.77 5.45 -2.67
C GLN A 29 -11.58 5.33 -3.64
N LEU A 30 -10.42 4.89 -3.14
CA LEU A 30 -9.24 4.69 -3.98
C LEU A 30 -9.45 3.58 -5.01
N ALA A 31 -10.12 2.50 -4.63
CA ALA A 31 -10.46 1.40 -5.52
C ALA A 31 -11.33 1.86 -6.70
N LEU A 32 -12.36 2.67 -6.42
CA LEU A 32 -13.22 3.27 -7.44
C LEU A 32 -12.42 4.18 -8.40
N GLN A 33 -11.58 5.05 -7.85
CA GLN A 33 -10.74 5.97 -8.65
C GLN A 33 -9.78 5.22 -9.60
N LEU A 34 -9.19 4.12 -9.13
CA LEU A 34 -8.20 3.36 -9.88
C LEU A 34 -8.80 2.24 -10.74
N LYS A 35 -10.14 2.07 -10.71
CA LYS A 35 -10.86 0.95 -11.34
C LYS A 35 -10.31 -0.41 -10.91
N MET A 36 -10.12 -0.56 -9.60
CA MET A 36 -9.62 -1.76 -8.93
C MET A 36 -10.63 -2.24 -7.88
N SER A 37 -10.48 -3.46 -7.36
CA SER A 37 -11.25 -3.89 -6.20
C SER A 37 -10.63 -3.38 -4.89
N SER A 38 -11.45 -3.17 -3.86
CA SER A 38 -10.96 -2.79 -2.52
C SER A 38 -9.98 -3.84 -1.97
N GLN A 39 -10.16 -5.12 -2.30
CA GLN A 39 -9.23 -6.20 -1.97
C GLN A 39 -7.87 -6.05 -2.67
N GLN A 40 -7.83 -5.66 -3.95
CA GLN A 40 -6.57 -5.40 -4.66
C GLN A 40 -5.80 -4.24 -4.02
N VAL A 41 -6.51 -3.18 -3.64
CA VAL A 41 -5.91 -2.05 -2.92
C VAL A 41 -5.37 -2.50 -1.56
N LYS A 42 -6.14 -3.28 -0.79
CA LYS A 42 -5.68 -3.87 0.50
C LYS A 42 -4.37 -4.65 0.32
N ILE A 43 -4.34 -5.58 -0.62
CA ILE A 43 -3.17 -6.44 -0.88
C ILE A 43 -1.97 -5.59 -1.30
N TRP A 44 -2.17 -4.58 -2.16
CA TRP A 44 -1.08 -3.70 -2.57
C TRP A 44 -0.50 -2.93 -1.38
N PHE A 45 -1.34 -2.36 -0.50
CA PHE A 45 -0.89 -1.63 0.69
C PHE A 45 -0.14 -2.55 1.67
N GLN A 46 -0.63 -3.78 1.87
CA GLN A 46 0.08 -4.79 2.68
C GLN A 46 1.47 -5.09 2.13
N ASN A 47 1.56 -5.38 0.83
CA ASN A 47 2.83 -5.64 0.15
C ASN A 47 3.78 -4.43 0.20
N ARG A 48 3.24 -3.22 0.08
CA ARG A 48 4.03 -2.00 0.11
C ARG A 48 4.64 -1.74 1.48
N ARG A 49 3.89 -1.98 2.58
CA ARG A 49 4.40 -1.94 3.95
C ARG A 49 5.45 -3.02 4.20
N TYR A 50 5.22 -4.24 3.71
CA TYR A 50 6.22 -5.31 3.81
C TYR A 50 7.54 -4.89 3.14
N LYS A 51 7.48 -4.34 1.93
CA LYS A 51 8.66 -3.82 1.21
C LYS A 51 9.35 -2.69 1.99
N LEU A 52 8.59 -1.75 2.54
CA LEU A 52 9.15 -0.66 3.35
C LEU A 52 9.86 -1.20 4.60
N LYS A 53 9.23 -2.13 5.33
CA LYS A 53 9.79 -2.75 6.53
C LYS A 53 11.13 -3.42 6.21
N ARG A 54 11.19 -4.21 5.13
CA ARG A 54 12.42 -4.85 4.66
C ARG A 54 13.52 -3.83 4.36
N GLN A 55 13.19 -2.76 3.64
CA GLN A 55 14.15 -1.70 3.29
C GLN A 55 14.71 -0.97 4.52
N LEU A 56 13.91 -0.79 5.58
CA LEU A 56 14.37 -0.19 6.83
C LEU A 56 15.30 -1.15 7.60
N GLN A 57 14.92 -2.43 7.68
CA GLN A 57 15.74 -3.47 8.32
C GLN A 57 17.10 -3.64 7.63
N GLU A 58 17.13 -3.65 6.29
CA GLU A 58 18.37 -3.71 5.49
C GLU A 58 19.29 -2.50 5.74
N LYS A 59 18.73 -1.37 6.16
CA LYS A 59 19.48 -0.16 6.53
C LYS A 59 19.81 -0.09 8.03
N GLY A 60 19.49 -1.11 8.81
CA GLY A 60 19.65 -1.10 10.27
C GLY A 60 18.76 -0.09 11.00
N LEU A 61 17.69 0.40 10.36
CA LEU A 61 16.75 1.35 10.95
C LEU A 61 15.61 0.62 11.67
N ASP A 62 15.07 1.24 12.72
CA ASP A 62 13.89 0.70 13.40
C ASP A 62 12.66 0.72 12.48
N ALA A 63 12.00 -0.43 12.38
CA ALA A 63 10.80 -0.66 11.59
C ALA A 63 9.64 -1.24 12.44
N SER A 64 9.74 -1.17 13.77
CA SER A 64 8.76 -1.66 14.74
C SER A 64 7.34 -1.12 14.49
N MET A 65 7.23 0.14 14.04
CA MET A 65 5.97 0.82 13.73
C MET A 65 5.32 0.39 12.40
N ILE A 66 6.03 -0.38 11.56
CA ILE A 66 5.47 -0.88 10.29
C ILE A 66 4.86 -2.27 10.50
N GLN A 67 3.53 -2.31 10.48
CA GLN A 67 2.70 -3.51 10.61
C GLN A 67 2.18 -3.94 9.22
N PRO A 68 2.81 -4.93 8.56
CA PRO A 68 2.49 -5.24 7.17
C PRO A 68 1.06 -5.77 6.99
N TYR A 69 0.57 -6.50 7.98
CA TYR A 69 -0.66 -7.30 7.88
C TYR A 69 -1.94 -6.56 8.32
N LEU A 70 -1.82 -5.41 8.99
CA LEU A 70 -2.98 -4.66 9.49
C LEU A 70 -3.59 -3.77 8.39
N THR A 71 -4.79 -4.12 7.89
CA THR A 71 -5.83 -3.31 7.17
C THR A 71 -6.80 -4.24 6.45
#